data_AF-A0A370AYE3-F1
#
_entry.id   AF-A0A370AYE3-F1
#
_cell.length_a   1.000
_cell.length_b   1.000
_cell.length_c   1.000
_cell.angle_alpha   90.00
_cell.angle_beta   90.00
_cell.angle_gamma   90.00
#
_symmetry.space_group_name_H-M   'P 1'
#
loop_
_entity.id
_entity.type
_entity.pdbx_description
1 polymer ?
#
loop_
_entity_poly.entity_id
_entity_poly.type
_entity_poly.pdbx_seq_one_letter_code
_entity_poly.pdbx_strand_id
1 'polypeptide(L)'
;MSEQKVLPWYQSPIEKQLFKELTKRSDLKALAQLVPHLLLTIALGTISYRAFHTLPLYLSIPIYYVFTNVYNFLGLSSGIHEMSHGTVFKTKALNLFFMNVVSFLTWSDYVFYRTSHYFTHRTFISYLRRAFGIIRGEWEEMIFPEDSVDKRKELIRWNRILVIGHLLIASLIVLSGNYLLLLFITYPIASSSILSYLVTKTQHTGLQADIADSRKCCRSVKLNPLYEFLY
;
A
#
# COMPACT_ATOMS: atom_id res chain seq x y z
N MET A 1 -28.41 10.55 31.72
CA MET A 1 -28.06 10.54 30.28
C MET A 1 -27.38 11.87 29.99
N SER A 2 -26.06 11.90 29.79
CA SER A 2 -25.35 13.14 29.44
C SER A 2 -25.74 13.55 28.02
N GLU A 3 -26.26 14.76 27.83
CA GLU A 3 -26.47 15.34 26.50
C GLU A 3 -25.15 15.27 25.71
N GLN A 4 -25.12 14.53 24.60
CA GLN A 4 -24.01 14.56 23.67
C GLN A 4 -23.95 15.97 23.06
N LYS A 5 -23.07 16.80 23.61
CA LYS A 5 -22.78 18.13 23.09
C LYS A 5 -22.18 17.95 21.69
N VAL A 6 -22.99 18.18 20.65
CA VAL A 6 -22.51 18.16 19.27
C VAL A 6 -21.55 19.33 19.11
N LEU A 7 -20.25 19.03 19.08
CA LEU A 7 -19.23 20.03 18.80
C LEU A 7 -19.50 20.59 17.38
N PRO A 8 -19.51 21.92 17.19
CA PRO A 8 -19.63 22.50 15.86
C PRO A 8 -18.35 22.16 15.08
N TRP A 9 -18.41 21.09 14.28
CA TRP A 9 -17.34 20.73 13.38
C TRP A 9 -17.13 21.87 12.37
N TYR A 10 -15.88 22.29 12.21
CA TYR A 10 -15.57 23.29 11.19
C TYR A 10 -15.90 22.77 9.80
N GLN A 11 -16.50 23.66 9.01
CA GLN A 11 -16.72 23.44 7.59
C GLN A 11 -15.80 24.39 6.82
N SER A 12 -14.98 23.84 5.93
CA SER A 12 -14.16 24.65 5.03
C SER A 12 -15.08 25.60 4.24
N PRO A 13 -14.74 26.88 4.09
CA PRO A 13 -15.55 27.88 3.38
C PRO A 13 -15.42 27.69 1.86
N ILE A 14 -15.77 26.49 1.39
CA ILE A 14 -15.77 26.12 -0.02
C ILE A 14 -17.22 25.92 -0.47
N GLU A 15 -17.54 26.42 -1.66
CA GLU A 15 -18.85 26.21 -2.24
C GLU A 15 -19.10 24.70 -2.46
N LYS A 16 -20.29 24.22 -2.12
CA LYS A 16 -20.66 22.80 -2.26
C LYS A 16 -20.48 22.28 -3.68
N GLN A 17 -20.75 23.13 -4.68
CA GLN A 17 -20.62 22.77 -6.09
C GLN A 17 -19.14 22.60 -6.46
N LEU A 18 -18.30 23.58 -6.13
CA LEU A 18 -16.85 23.50 -6.34
C LEU A 18 -16.24 22.29 -5.65
N PHE A 19 -16.64 21.99 -4.41
CA PHE A 19 -16.15 20.81 -3.69
C PHE A 19 -16.48 19.50 -4.43
N LYS A 20 -17.70 19.37 -4.97
CA LYS A 20 -18.10 18.20 -5.78
C LYS A 20 -17.28 18.08 -7.06
N GLU A 21 -16.95 19.20 -7.69
CA GLU A 21 -16.14 19.21 -8.92
C GLU A 21 -14.70 18.81 -8.65
N LEU A 22 -14.08 19.35 -7.59
CA LEU A 22 -12.71 19.04 -7.19
C LEU A 22 -12.54 17.58 -6.72
N THR A 23 -13.59 16.98 -6.15
CA THR A 23 -13.57 15.59 -5.63
C THR A 23 -14.10 14.56 -6.64
N LYS A 24 -14.33 14.97 -7.90
CA LYS A 24 -14.84 14.08 -8.94
C LYS A 24 -13.82 13.00 -9.30
N ARG A 25 -14.18 11.76 -8.99
CA ARG A 25 -13.38 10.55 -9.27
C ARG A 25 -13.38 10.22 -10.77
N SER A 26 -12.27 9.66 -11.26
CA SER A 26 -12.11 9.29 -12.67
C SER A 26 -11.25 8.04 -12.82
N ASP A 27 -11.82 7.00 -13.42
CA ASP A 27 -11.08 5.77 -13.74
C ASP A 27 -9.93 6.04 -14.71
N LEU A 28 -10.12 6.97 -15.66
CA LEU A 28 -9.08 7.33 -16.61
C LEU A 28 -7.88 7.99 -15.93
N LYS A 29 -8.10 8.87 -14.95
CA LYS A 29 -7.01 9.51 -14.20
C LYS A 29 -6.25 8.48 -13.36
N ALA A 30 -7.00 7.61 -12.67
CA ALA A 30 -6.41 6.53 -11.89
C ALA A 30 -5.57 5.59 -12.74
N LEU A 31 -6.07 5.17 -13.92
CA LEU A 31 -5.33 4.34 -14.87
C LEU A 31 -4.12 5.07 -15.46
N ALA A 32 -4.25 6.35 -15.79
CA ALA A 32 -3.17 7.16 -16.34
C ALA A 32 -2.01 7.37 -15.36
N GLN A 33 -2.23 7.21 -14.06
CA GLN A 33 -1.17 7.19 -13.05
C GLN A 33 -0.65 5.77 -12.80
N LEU A 34 -1.56 4.83 -12.51
CA LEU A 34 -1.19 3.49 -12.09
C LEU A 34 -0.51 2.67 -13.19
N VAL A 35 -1.02 2.70 -14.42
CA VAL A 35 -0.47 1.88 -15.51
C VAL A 35 0.95 2.31 -15.86
N PRO A 36 1.26 3.60 -16.08
CA PRO A 36 2.65 4.01 -16.30
C PRO A 36 3.57 3.72 -15.11
N HIS A 37 3.08 3.80 -13.86
CA HIS A 37 3.88 3.44 -12.68
C HIS A 37 4.20 1.95 -12.64
N LEU A 38 3.25 1.08 -12.97
CA LEU A 38 3.50 -0.36 -13.12
C LEU A 38 4.48 -0.65 -14.26
N LEU A 39 4.33 0.00 -15.41
CA LEU A 39 5.25 -0.15 -16.55
C LEU A 39 6.66 0.33 -16.21
N LEU A 40 6.79 1.45 -15.51
CA LEU A 40 8.07 1.97 -15.02
C LEU A 40 8.73 0.99 -14.06
N THR A 41 7.94 0.42 -13.14
CA THR A 41 8.40 -0.61 -12.21
C THR A 41 8.93 -1.85 -12.94
N ILE A 42 8.21 -2.35 -13.95
CA ILE A 42 8.64 -3.49 -14.78
C ILE A 42 9.91 -3.14 -15.57
N ALA A 43 9.98 -1.95 -16.15
CA ALA A 43 11.14 -1.49 -16.91
C ALA A 43 12.39 -1.41 -16.02
N LEU A 44 12.30 -0.74 -14.87
CA LEU A 44 13.41 -0.64 -13.91
C LEU A 44 13.81 -1.99 -13.34
N GLY A 45 12.83 -2.86 -13.03
CA GLY A 45 13.10 -4.24 -12.59
C GLY A 45 13.85 -5.04 -13.65
N THR A 46 13.46 -4.91 -14.93
CA THR A 46 14.14 -5.57 -16.06
C THR A 46 15.55 -5.04 -16.26
N ILE A 47 15.75 -3.71 -16.20
CA ILE A 47 17.07 -3.07 -16.32
C ILE A 47 17.98 -3.55 -15.19
N SER A 48 17.49 -3.52 -13.95
CA SER A 48 18.24 -3.97 -12.78
C SER A 48 18.56 -5.47 -12.86
N TYR A 49 17.59 -6.30 -13.25
CA TYR A 49 17.82 -7.74 -13.44
C TYR A 49 18.92 -8.00 -14.47
N ARG A 50 18.89 -7.31 -15.61
CA ARG A 50 19.97 -7.40 -16.62
C ARG A 50 21.31 -6.92 -16.08
N ALA A 51 21.33 -5.84 -15.30
CA ALA A 51 22.56 -5.34 -14.68
C ALA A 51 23.23 -6.39 -13.78
N PHE A 52 22.47 -7.18 -13.01
CA PHE A 52 23.05 -8.27 -12.21
C PHE A 52 23.70 -9.38 -13.04
N HIS A 53 23.33 -9.53 -14.32
CA HIS A 53 23.94 -10.50 -15.23
C HIS A 53 25.12 -9.92 -16.03
N THR A 54 25.17 -8.61 -16.25
CA THR A 54 26.13 -7.99 -17.18
C THR A 54 27.12 -7.01 -16.54
N LEU A 55 26.78 -6.44 -15.39
CA LEU A 55 27.57 -5.43 -14.70
C LEU A 55 28.14 -5.97 -13.38
N PRO A 56 29.27 -5.43 -12.90
CA PRO A 56 29.77 -5.77 -11.58
C PRO A 56 28.81 -5.29 -10.49
N LEU A 57 28.81 -6.01 -9.37
CA LEU A 57 27.83 -5.87 -8.29
C LEU A 57 27.68 -4.43 -7.76
N TYR A 58 28.77 -3.65 -7.71
CA TYR A 58 28.75 -2.27 -7.21
C TYR A 58 27.99 -1.29 -8.11
N LEU A 59 27.75 -1.62 -9.39
CA LEU A 59 26.85 -0.87 -10.28
C LEU A 59 25.42 -1.43 -10.26
N SER A 60 25.29 -2.75 -10.11
CA SER A 60 23.99 -3.43 -10.08
C SER A 60 23.17 -3.08 -8.83
N ILE A 61 23.82 -2.93 -7.67
CA ILE A 61 23.16 -2.57 -6.41
C ILE A 61 22.48 -1.19 -6.47
N PRO A 62 23.14 -0.09 -6.89
CA PRO A 62 22.46 1.21 -7.04
C PRO A 62 21.27 1.17 -8.01
N ILE A 63 21.38 0.45 -9.12
CA ILE A 63 20.28 0.31 -10.09
C ILE A 63 19.10 -0.44 -9.46
N TYR A 64 19.37 -1.50 -8.70
CA TYR A 64 18.37 -2.21 -7.92
C TYR A 64 17.70 -1.30 -6.90
N TYR A 65 18.47 -0.44 -6.22
CA TYR A 65 17.94 0.50 -5.25
C TYR A 65 16.97 1.51 -5.87
N VAL A 66 17.24 1.98 -7.09
CA VAL A 66 16.30 2.84 -7.84
C VAL A 66 15.01 2.10 -8.14
N PHE A 67 15.10 0.86 -8.64
CA PHE A 67 13.94 0.00 -8.88
C PHE A 67 13.11 -0.18 -7.60
N THR A 68 13.73 -0.53 -6.48
CA THR A 68 12.96 -0.79 -5.26
C THR A 68 12.35 0.48 -4.67
N ASN A 69 12.99 1.64 -4.79
CA ASN A 69 12.38 2.90 -4.34
C ASN A 69 11.11 3.21 -5.11
N VAL A 70 11.10 3.03 -6.43
CA VAL A 70 9.89 3.21 -7.27
C VAL A 70 8.83 2.15 -6.96
N TYR A 71 9.24 0.90 -6.78
CA TYR A 71 8.36 -0.21 -6.41
C TYR A 71 7.61 0.04 -5.10
N ASN A 72 8.31 0.56 -4.09
CA ASN A 72 7.76 0.75 -2.74
C ASN A 72 6.60 1.77 -2.69
N PHE A 73 6.51 2.70 -3.63
CA PHE A 73 5.36 3.60 -3.74
C PHE A 73 4.04 2.87 -4.04
N LEU A 74 4.09 1.69 -4.66
CA LEU A 74 2.90 0.85 -4.83
C LEU A 74 2.41 0.26 -3.49
N GLY A 75 3.26 0.20 -2.46
CA GLY A 75 2.98 -0.48 -1.20
C GLY A 75 2.00 0.22 -0.25
N LEU A 76 1.97 -0.26 1.00
CA LEU A 76 1.02 0.17 2.04
C LEU A 76 1.02 1.68 2.30
N SER A 77 2.16 2.34 2.19
CA SER A 77 2.35 3.75 2.56
C SER A 77 1.94 4.78 1.49
N SER A 78 1.56 4.34 0.28
CA SER A 78 1.16 5.24 -0.82
C SER A 78 0.04 4.60 -1.65
N GLY A 79 0.32 3.84 -2.71
CA GLY A 79 -0.72 3.33 -3.61
C GLY A 79 -1.85 2.56 -2.90
N ILE A 80 -1.52 1.63 -1.99
CA ILE A 80 -2.55 0.90 -1.22
C ILE A 80 -3.22 1.80 -0.18
N HIS A 81 -2.53 2.79 0.38
CA HIS A 81 -3.14 3.81 1.25
C HIS A 81 -4.30 4.50 0.55
N GLU A 82 -4.03 5.08 -0.62
CA GLU A 82 -5.05 5.81 -1.36
C GLU A 82 -6.19 4.89 -1.82
N MET A 83 -5.86 3.69 -2.33
CA MET A 83 -6.86 2.73 -2.77
C MET A 83 -7.72 2.20 -1.61
N SER A 84 -7.19 2.14 -0.39
CA SER A 84 -7.93 1.66 0.79
C SER A 84 -9.08 2.59 1.19
N HIS A 85 -8.99 3.88 0.86
CA HIS A 85 -10.08 4.85 1.02
C HIS A 85 -11.23 4.62 0.03
N GLY A 86 -11.00 3.87 -1.06
CA GLY A 86 -12.01 3.56 -2.07
C GLY A 86 -12.43 4.76 -2.93
N THR A 87 -11.55 5.76 -3.04
CA THR A 87 -11.81 7.03 -3.74
C THR A 87 -10.96 7.23 -5.00
N VAL A 88 -9.90 6.44 -5.19
CA VAL A 88 -8.98 6.55 -6.33
C VAL A 88 -9.72 6.35 -7.65
N PHE A 89 -10.47 5.25 -7.76
CA PHE A 89 -11.29 4.96 -8.93
C PHE A 89 -12.73 5.46 -8.74
N LYS A 90 -13.39 5.80 -9.85
CA LYS A 90 -14.83 6.00 -9.90
C LYS A 90 -15.56 4.65 -9.73
N THR A 91 -15.04 3.60 -10.36
CA THR A 91 -15.62 2.26 -10.33
C THR A 91 -15.08 1.45 -9.17
N LYS A 92 -15.94 1.07 -8.21
CA LYS A 92 -15.55 0.32 -7.00
C LYS A 92 -14.90 -1.03 -7.29
N ALA A 93 -15.42 -1.76 -8.27
CA ALA A 93 -14.87 -3.06 -8.68
C ALA A 93 -13.44 -2.91 -9.22
N LEU A 94 -13.19 -1.85 -9.98
CA LEU A 94 -11.86 -1.56 -10.53
C LEU A 94 -10.87 -1.16 -9.42
N ASN A 95 -11.32 -0.35 -8.45
CA ASN A 95 -10.54 -0.05 -7.25
C ASN A 95 -10.12 -1.31 -6.50
N LEU A 96 -11.08 -2.21 -6.25
CA LEU A 96 -10.82 -3.46 -5.54
C LEU A 96 -9.87 -4.38 -6.33
N PHE A 97 -10.07 -4.47 -7.66
CA PHE A 97 -9.20 -5.26 -8.52
C PHE A 97 -7.75 -4.79 -8.44
N PHE A 98 -7.48 -3.50 -8.68
CA PHE A 98 -6.12 -2.98 -8.64
C PHE A 98 -5.51 -2.97 -7.24
N MET A 99 -6.31 -2.70 -6.20
CA MET A 99 -5.85 -2.83 -4.83
C MET A 99 -5.41 -4.26 -4.54
N ASN A 100 -6.15 -5.28 -4.98
CA ASN A 100 -5.76 -6.68 -4.83
C ASN A 100 -4.49 -7.00 -5.62
N VAL A 101 -4.39 -6.58 -6.89
CA VAL A 101 -3.19 -6.82 -7.72
C VAL A 101 -1.95 -6.21 -7.06
N VAL A 102 -2.01 -4.93 -6.70
CA VAL A 102 -0.88 -4.23 -6.08
C VAL A 102 -0.57 -4.78 -4.70
N SER A 103 -1.58 -5.16 -3.92
CA SER A 103 -1.39 -5.79 -2.62
C SER A 103 -0.74 -7.16 -2.73
N PHE A 104 -1.09 -7.94 -3.75
CA PHE A 104 -0.44 -9.22 -4.02
C PHE A 104 1.03 -8.99 -4.34
N LEU A 105 1.35 -8.14 -5.32
CA LEU A 105 2.75 -7.86 -5.70
C LEU A 105 3.59 -7.42 -4.50
N THR A 106 3.04 -6.53 -3.67
CA THR A 106 3.77 -5.91 -2.56
C THR A 106 3.73 -6.70 -1.24
N TRP A 107 3.27 -7.97 -1.23
CA TRP A 107 3.11 -8.76 0.00
C TRP A 107 2.22 -8.10 1.07
N SER A 108 1.21 -7.34 0.64
CA SER A 108 0.39 -6.51 1.53
C SER A 108 -0.93 -7.17 1.91
N ASP A 109 -1.25 -7.18 3.20
CA ASP A 109 -2.57 -7.55 3.71
C ASP A 109 -3.52 -6.34 3.67
N TYR A 110 -4.16 -6.12 2.52
CA TYR A 110 -5.06 -4.97 2.33
C TYR A 110 -6.27 -5.03 3.26
N VAL A 111 -6.76 -6.22 3.62
CA VAL A 111 -7.95 -6.38 4.47
C VAL A 111 -7.65 -5.84 5.85
N PHE A 112 -6.51 -6.24 6.40
CA PHE A 112 -6.04 -5.72 7.67
C PHE A 112 -5.74 -4.23 7.61
N TYR A 113 -5.05 -3.80 6.56
CA TYR A 113 -4.61 -2.41 6.42
C TYR A 113 -5.80 -1.45 6.25
N ARG A 114 -6.77 -1.76 5.37
CA ARG A 114 -8.00 -0.97 5.18
C ARG A 114 -8.79 -0.79 6.47
N THR A 115 -8.76 -1.79 7.35
CA THR A 115 -9.54 -1.76 8.60
C THR A 115 -8.82 -1.02 9.71
N SER A 116 -7.49 -1.11 9.77
CA SER A 116 -6.69 -0.52 10.86
C SER A 116 -6.04 0.81 10.54
N HIS A 117 -5.81 1.10 9.24
CA HIS A 117 -4.88 2.13 8.75
C HIS A 117 -3.51 2.09 9.45
N TYR A 118 -3.16 0.95 10.04
CA TYR A 118 -1.95 0.78 10.80
C TYR A 118 -0.94 0.04 9.95
N PHE A 119 0.21 0.67 9.74
CA PHE A 119 1.37 0.03 9.18
C PHE A 119 1.86 -0.99 10.20
N THR A 120 1.31 -2.20 10.17
CA THR A 120 1.91 -3.26 10.96
C THR A 120 2.98 -3.90 10.09
N HIS A 121 4.24 -3.80 10.52
CA HIS A 121 5.32 -4.71 10.11
C HIS A 121 4.98 -6.12 10.61
N ARG A 122 3.89 -6.69 10.12
CA ARG A 122 3.47 -8.04 10.48
C ARG A 122 4.34 -8.97 9.64
N THR A 123 5.17 -9.68 10.38
CA THR A 123 6.11 -10.67 9.84
C THR A 123 5.35 -11.69 8.98
N PHE A 124 6.07 -12.32 8.06
CA PHE A 124 5.57 -13.47 7.28
C PHE A 124 4.80 -14.50 8.13
N ILE A 125 5.21 -14.69 9.39
CA ILE A 125 4.54 -15.54 10.39
C ILE A 125 3.08 -15.13 10.63
N SER A 126 2.79 -13.82 10.67
CA SER A 126 1.42 -13.34 10.84
C SER A 126 0.54 -13.68 9.64
N TYR A 127 1.08 -13.57 8.43
CA TYR A 127 0.36 -13.96 7.21
C TYR A 127 0.07 -15.46 7.19
N LEU A 128 1.06 -16.28 7.53
CA LEU A 128 0.88 -17.73 7.68
C LEU A 128 -0.19 -18.05 8.72
N ARG A 129 -0.06 -17.49 9.92
CA ARG A 129 -1.00 -17.72 11.03
C ARG A 129 -2.45 -17.39 10.62
N ARG A 130 -2.67 -16.24 9.98
CA ARG A 130 -3.98 -15.84 9.47
C ARG A 130 -4.47 -16.73 8.33
N ALA A 131 -3.58 -17.21 7.47
CA ALA A 131 -3.95 -18.16 6.42
C ALA A 131 -4.50 -19.48 7.03
N PHE A 132 -4.00 -19.89 8.20
CA PHE A 132 -4.53 -21.01 8.99
C PHE A 132 -5.78 -20.66 9.83
N GLY A 133 -6.29 -19.43 9.77
CA GLY A 133 -7.47 -19.01 10.53
C GLY A 133 -7.20 -18.61 11.97
N ILE A 134 -5.94 -18.56 12.38
CA ILE A 134 -5.56 -18.17 13.73
C ILE A 134 -5.48 -16.65 13.78
N ILE A 135 -6.42 -15.99 14.45
CA ILE A 135 -6.43 -14.54 14.69
C ILE A 135 -6.18 -14.35 16.18
N ARG A 136 -5.07 -13.71 16.53
CA ARG A 136 -4.58 -13.63 17.91
C ARG A 136 -3.94 -12.28 18.16
N GLY A 137 -4.22 -11.75 19.35
CA GLY A 137 -3.59 -10.56 19.89
C GLY A 137 -4.58 -9.41 19.97
N GLU A 138 -4.40 -8.58 21.00
CA GLU A 138 -5.34 -7.52 21.41
C GLU A 138 -5.86 -6.69 20.23
N TRP A 139 -4.97 -6.16 19.40
CA TRP A 139 -5.37 -5.38 18.22
C TRP A 139 -6.10 -6.20 17.16
N GLU A 140 -5.68 -7.43 16.87
CA GLU A 140 -6.36 -8.23 15.84
C GLU A 140 -7.76 -8.62 16.26
N GLU A 141 -7.92 -9.00 17.52
CA GLU A 141 -9.21 -9.40 18.10
C GLU A 141 -10.14 -8.20 18.24
N MET A 142 -9.61 -7.00 18.53
CA MET A 142 -10.38 -5.76 18.55
C MET A 142 -10.85 -5.34 17.15
N ILE A 143 -9.97 -5.44 16.13
CA ILE A 143 -10.29 -5.04 14.75
C ILE A 143 -11.18 -6.09 14.06
N PHE A 144 -10.94 -7.36 14.35
CA PHE A 144 -11.64 -8.52 13.82
C PHE A 144 -12.20 -9.37 14.97
N PRO A 145 -13.25 -8.90 15.66
CA PRO A 145 -13.88 -9.66 16.76
C PRO A 145 -14.54 -10.94 16.24
N GLU A 146 -14.80 -11.91 17.14
CA GLU A 146 -15.27 -13.26 16.76
C GLU A 146 -16.63 -13.26 16.04
N ASP A 147 -17.48 -12.30 16.37
CA ASP A 147 -18.77 -12.04 15.75
C ASP A 147 -18.66 -11.51 14.31
N SER A 148 -17.51 -10.94 13.93
CA SER A 148 -17.25 -10.40 12.58
C SER A 148 -16.86 -11.48 11.55
N VAL A 149 -17.69 -12.53 11.46
CA VAL A 149 -17.44 -13.76 10.69
C VAL A 149 -17.02 -13.48 9.24
N ASP A 150 -17.71 -12.59 8.54
CA ASP A 150 -17.41 -12.30 7.13
C ASP A 150 -16.08 -11.55 6.93
N LYS A 151 -15.74 -10.62 7.83
CA LYS A 151 -14.45 -9.92 7.81
C LYS A 151 -13.30 -10.88 8.10
N ARG A 152 -13.47 -11.79 9.06
CA ARG A 152 -12.50 -12.85 9.36
C ARG A 152 -12.31 -13.77 8.15
N LYS A 153 -13.40 -14.18 7.49
CA LYS A 153 -13.32 -14.99 6.25
C LYS A 153 -12.59 -14.26 5.13
N GLU A 154 -12.85 -12.97 4.92
CA GLU A 154 -12.13 -12.15 3.93
C GLU A 154 -10.63 -12.10 4.25
N LEU A 155 -10.28 -11.79 5.50
CA LEU A 155 -8.89 -11.74 5.97
C LEU A 155 -8.16 -13.07 5.74
N ILE A 156 -8.77 -14.19 6.17
CA ILE A 156 -8.19 -15.53 6.02
C ILE A 156 -8.01 -15.89 4.55
N ARG A 157 -9.04 -15.64 3.72
CA ARG A 157 -8.98 -15.92 2.27
C ARG A 157 -7.86 -15.13 1.61
N TRP A 158 -7.74 -13.84 1.92
CA TRP A 158 -6.69 -13.00 1.37
C TRP A 158 -5.30 -13.49 1.77
N ASN A 159 -5.10 -13.79 3.05
CA ASN A 159 -3.81 -14.31 3.55
C ASN A 159 -3.46 -15.68 2.92
N ARG A 160 -4.45 -16.54 2.64
CA ARG A 160 -4.22 -17.78 1.86
C ARG A 160 -3.79 -17.47 0.43
N ILE A 161 -4.45 -16.53 -0.24
CA ILE A 161 -4.09 -16.12 -1.61
C ILE A 161 -2.64 -15.60 -1.64
N LEU A 162 -2.26 -14.74 -0.70
CA LEU A 162 -0.90 -14.22 -0.57
C LEU A 162 0.12 -15.36 -0.38
N VAL A 163 -0.07 -16.19 0.65
CA VAL A 163 0.87 -17.25 0.99
C VAL A 163 0.98 -18.27 -0.14
N ILE A 164 -0.15 -18.82 -0.60
CA ILE A 164 -0.16 -19.86 -1.64
C ILE A 164 0.39 -19.28 -2.95
N GLY A 165 -0.06 -18.10 -3.37
CA GLY A 165 0.39 -17.49 -4.61
C GLY A 165 1.90 -17.23 -4.63
N HIS A 166 2.46 -16.71 -3.55
CA HIS A 166 3.92 -16.50 -3.49
C HIS A 166 4.71 -17.79 -3.31
N LEU A 167 4.18 -18.81 -2.63
CA LEU A 167 4.80 -20.13 -2.58
C LEU A 167 4.84 -20.78 -3.96
N LEU A 168 3.78 -20.63 -4.76
CA LEU A 168 3.76 -21.08 -6.16
C LEU A 168 4.81 -20.34 -6.99
N ILE A 169 4.89 -19.01 -6.88
CA ILE A 169 5.91 -18.22 -7.58
C ILE A 169 7.32 -18.63 -7.16
N ALA A 170 7.59 -18.76 -5.85
CA ALA A 170 8.88 -19.20 -5.34
C ALA A 170 9.24 -20.60 -5.86
N SER A 171 8.26 -21.52 -5.89
CA SER A 171 8.46 -22.87 -6.44
C SER A 171 8.83 -22.83 -7.93
N LEU A 172 8.12 -22.02 -8.73
CA LEU A 172 8.44 -21.83 -10.15
C LEU A 172 9.84 -21.25 -10.35
N ILE A 173 10.25 -20.29 -9.51
CA ILE A 173 11.59 -19.71 -9.56
C ILE A 173 12.66 -20.76 -9.26
N VAL A 174 12.49 -21.56 -8.20
CA VAL A 174 13.41 -22.64 -7.84
C VAL A 174 13.50 -23.68 -8.97
N LEU A 175 12.35 -24.10 -9.52
CA LEU A 175 12.30 -25.05 -10.64
C LEU A 175 12.95 -24.51 -11.91
N SER A 176 12.90 -23.19 -12.14
CA SER A 176 13.58 -22.55 -13.27
C SER A 176 15.10 -22.42 -13.10
N GLY A 177 15.63 -22.62 -11.89
CA GLY A 177 17.03 -22.35 -11.54
C GLY A 177 17.40 -20.86 -11.47
N ASN A 178 16.47 -19.94 -11.71
CA ASN A 178 16.71 -18.50 -11.74
C ASN A 178 16.52 -17.84 -10.37
N TYR A 179 17.34 -18.23 -9.40
CA TYR A 179 17.24 -17.77 -8.01
C TYR A 179 17.30 -16.25 -7.83
N LEU A 180 17.91 -15.53 -8.78
CA LEU A 180 17.95 -14.07 -8.76
C LEU A 180 16.54 -13.47 -8.72
N LEU A 181 15.54 -14.10 -9.33
CA LEU A 181 14.16 -13.61 -9.30
C LEU A 181 13.55 -13.55 -7.89
N LEU A 182 14.06 -14.32 -6.92
CA LEU A 182 13.62 -14.19 -5.52
C LEU A 182 13.92 -12.79 -4.97
N LEU A 183 15.08 -12.23 -5.34
CA LEU A 183 15.46 -10.86 -4.99
C LEU A 183 14.49 -9.85 -5.61
N PHE A 184 14.05 -10.06 -6.84
CA PHE A 184 13.19 -9.11 -7.57
C PHE A 184 11.70 -9.21 -7.26
N ILE A 185 11.23 -10.34 -6.75
CA ILE A 185 9.81 -10.57 -6.47
C ILE A 185 9.50 -10.45 -4.98
N THR A 186 10.38 -10.96 -4.11
CA THR A 186 10.11 -11.03 -2.66
C THR A 186 10.75 -9.88 -1.90
N TYR A 187 12.00 -9.53 -2.23
CA TYR A 187 12.78 -8.57 -1.47
C TYR A 187 12.51 -7.07 -1.74
N PRO A 188 11.85 -6.61 -2.82
CA PRO A 188 11.74 -5.16 -3.05
C PRO A 188 11.05 -4.39 -1.92
N ILE A 189 9.98 -4.97 -1.35
CA ILE A 189 9.25 -4.38 -0.21
C ILE A 189 10.03 -4.42 1.10
N ALA A 190 10.94 -5.40 1.26
CA ALA A 190 11.80 -5.52 2.43
C ALA A 190 13.03 -4.59 2.34
N SER A 191 13.33 -4.09 1.14
CA SER A 191 14.43 -3.16 0.92
C SER A 191 14.08 -1.73 1.37
N SER A 192 15.11 -0.92 1.63
CA SER A 192 14.91 0.47 2.10
C SER A 192 14.06 1.28 1.13
N SER A 193 12.93 1.77 1.64
CA SER A 193 11.95 2.58 0.93
C SER A 193 12.13 4.07 1.28
N ILE A 194 13.38 4.57 1.30
CA ILE A 194 13.67 5.90 1.87
C ILE A 194 12.83 7.00 1.23
N LEU A 195 12.62 6.93 -0.09
CA LEU A 195 11.90 7.97 -0.80
C LEU A 195 10.40 7.96 -0.46
N SER A 196 9.74 6.80 -0.56
CA SER A 196 8.34 6.67 -0.15
C SER A 196 8.17 7.00 1.33
N TYR A 197 9.09 6.57 2.19
CA TYR A 197 9.09 6.90 3.62
C TYR A 197 9.14 8.41 3.84
N LEU A 198 10.04 9.14 3.18
CA LEU A 198 10.13 10.58 3.31
C LEU A 198 8.86 11.27 2.83
N VAL A 199 8.30 10.87 1.69
CA VAL A 199 7.04 11.43 1.17
C VAL A 199 5.88 11.17 2.13
N THR A 200 5.69 9.94 2.60
CA THR A 200 4.57 9.60 3.50
C THR A 200 4.77 10.20 4.90
N LYS A 201 5.97 10.12 5.49
CA LYS A 201 6.20 10.68 6.83
C LYS A 201 6.12 12.19 6.83
N THR A 202 6.59 12.89 5.80
CA THR A 202 6.41 14.34 5.73
C THR A 202 4.94 14.74 5.60
N GLN A 203 4.01 13.84 5.29
CA GLN A 203 2.58 14.12 5.39
C GLN A 203 2.06 14.00 6.84
N HIS A 204 2.69 13.18 7.69
CA HIS A 204 2.22 12.86 9.05
C HIS A 204 3.08 13.39 10.22
N THR A 205 4.32 13.82 10.02
CA THR A 205 5.20 14.30 11.11
C THR A 205 4.65 15.57 11.77
N GLY A 206 4.84 15.82 13.07
CA GLY A 206 4.45 17.12 13.67
C GLY A 206 2.94 17.32 13.85
N LEU A 207 2.14 16.25 13.76
CA LEU A 207 0.78 16.18 14.32
C LEU A 207 0.84 16.48 15.82
N GLN A 208 0.07 17.47 16.29
CA GLN A 208 -0.01 17.78 17.71
C GLN A 208 -0.82 16.69 18.44
N ALA A 209 -0.24 16.09 19.47
CA ALA A 209 -0.96 15.16 20.33
C ALA A 209 -2.13 15.87 21.02
N ASP A 210 -3.22 15.14 21.26
CA ASP A 210 -4.37 15.57 22.07
C ASP A 210 -5.16 16.78 21.53
N ILE A 211 -5.04 17.08 20.24
CA ILE A 211 -5.90 18.06 19.56
C ILE A 211 -6.99 17.35 18.77
N ALA A 212 -8.23 17.49 19.26
CA ALA A 212 -9.42 16.94 18.58
C ALA A 212 -9.71 17.59 17.22
N ASP A 213 -9.15 18.77 16.96
CA ASP A 213 -9.29 19.48 15.70
C ASP A 213 -8.27 18.99 14.66
N SER A 214 -8.70 18.03 13.83
CA SER A 214 -7.86 17.42 12.79
C SER A 214 -7.25 18.43 11.81
N ARG A 215 -7.78 19.66 11.69
CA ARG A 215 -7.26 20.70 10.80
C ARG A 215 -5.96 21.32 11.29
N LYS A 216 -5.75 21.39 12.60
CA LYS A 216 -4.46 21.80 13.20
C LYS A 216 -3.38 20.74 13.03
N CYS A 217 -3.81 19.56 12.59
CA CYS A 217 -3.05 18.36 12.38
C CYS A 217 -2.81 18.07 10.88
N CYS A 218 -3.62 18.63 9.98
CA CYS A 218 -3.46 18.47 8.53
C CYS A 218 -2.55 19.55 7.93
N ARG A 219 -1.61 19.15 7.07
CA ARG A 219 -0.82 20.07 6.23
C ARG A 219 -0.83 19.63 4.78
N SER A 220 -0.69 20.60 3.87
CA SER A 220 -0.51 20.34 2.45
C SER A 220 0.97 20.19 2.14
N VAL A 221 1.37 19.04 1.59
CA VAL A 221 2.71 18.84 1.04
C VAL A 221 2.62 19.00 -0.47
N LYS A 222 3.37 19.94 -1.03
CA LYS A 222 3.54 20.06 -2.49
C LYS A 222 4.76 19.27 -2.91
N LEU A 223 4.56 18.28 -3.76
CA LEU A 223 5.61 17.47 -4.34
C LEU A 223 6.00 18.03 -5.71
N ASN A 224 7.19 17.70 -6.19
CA ASN A 224 7.53 17.93 -7.58
C ASN A 224 6.81 16.88 -8.47
N PRO A 225 6.71 17.10 -9.79
CA PRO A 225 5.92 16.24 -10.67
C PRO A 225 6.34 14.76 -10.67
N LEU A 226 7.61 14.44 -10.41
CA LEU A 226 8.09 13.07 -10.34
C LEU A 226 7.53 12.34 -9.11
N TYR A 227 7.60 12.97 -7.93
CA TYR A 227 7.10 12.35 -6.71
C TYR A 227 5.57 12.40 -6.61
N GLU A 228 4.94 13.40 -7.22
CA GLU A 228 3.48 13.43 -7.39
C GLU A 228 2.99 12.31 -8.32
N PHE A 229 3.75 11.98 -9.37
CA PHE A 229 3.43 10.84 -10.23
C PHE A 229 3.55 9.50 -9.49
N LEU A 230 4.56 9.35 -8.64
CA LEU A 230 4.81 8.12 -7.89
C LEU A 230 3.86 7.92 -6.70
N TYR A 231 3.35 8.99 -6.07
CA TYR A 231 2.50 8.93 -4.87
C TYR A 231 1.01 8.82 -5.20
#